data_AF-A0A529ZEX0-F1
#
_entry.id   AF-A0A529ZEX0-F1
#
_cell.length_a   1.000
_cell.length_b   1.000
_cell.length_c   1.000
_cell.angle_alpha   90.00
_cell.angle_beta   90.00
_cell.angle_gamma   90.00
#
_symmetry.space_group_name_H-M   'P 1'
#
loop_
_entity.id
_entity.type
_entity.pdbx_description
1 polymer ?
#
loop_
_entity_poly.entity_id
_entity_poly.type
_entity_poly.pdbx_seq_one_letter_code
_entity_poly.pdbx_strand_id
1 'polypeptide(L)'
;IQNCEVTGIKRAANGAVSGVETTRGFIGAKKVGVVAAGHSSVIMNMAGVRMPLESYPLQALVSEPVKPVVPCVVMSNTVHAYISQSDKGELVIGAGTDQYVSYSQTGGLHILQHTLDAICEMFPIFTRMKML
;
A
#
# COMPACT_ATOMS: atom_id res chain seq x y z
N ILE A 1 10.31 5.46 -17.68
CA ILE A 1 9.37 5.15 -18.78
C ILE A 1 8.08 4.66 -18.13
N GLN A 2 6.92 5.24 -18.45
CA GLN A 2 5.63 4.78 -17.93
C GLN A 2 4.96 3.80 -18.91
N ASN A 3 3.94 3.08 -18.44
CA ASN A 3 3.24 2.04 -19.21
C ASN A 3 4.23 1.03 -19.83
N CYS A 4 5.18 0.58 -19.00
CA CYS A 4 6.36 -0.18 -19.39
C CYS A 4 6.62 -1.27 -18.35
N GLU A 5 5.68 -2.20 -18.24
CA GLU A 5 5.78 -3.34 -17.33
C GLU A 5 7.01 -4.18 -17.65
N VAL A 6 7.77 -4.54 -16.61
CA VAL A 6 8.85 -5.53 -16.67
C VAL A 6 8.22 -6.91 -16.68
N THR A 7 8.51 -7.71 -17.70
CA THR A 7 7.99 -9.06 -17.87
C THR A 7 9.05 -10.14 -17.68
N GLY A 8 10.33 -9.75 -17.57
CA GLY A 8 11.43 -10.67 -17.29
C GLY A 8 12.72 -9.97 -16.86
N ILE A 9 13.57 -10.68 -16.12
CA ILE A 9 14.94 -10.23 -15.79
C ILE A 9 15.93 -11.10 -16.54
N LYS A 10 16.72 -10.48 -17.41
CA LYS A 10 17.70 -11.21 -18.23
C LYS A 10 19.00 -11.39 -17.46
N ARG A 11 19.48 -12.63 -17.41
CA ARG A 11 20.73 -13.01 -16.75
C ARG A 11 21.66 -13.67 -17.77
N ALA A 12 22.93 -13.31 -17.71
CA ALA A 12 23.98 -14.00 -18.46
C ALA A 12 24.26 -15.39 -17.85
N ALA A 13 25.00 -16.23 -18.56
CA ALA A 13 25.35 -17.59 -18.12
C ALA A 13 26.10 -17.62 -16.78
N ASN A 14 26.83 -16.56 -16.44
CA ASN A 14 27.51 -16.39 -15.14
C ASN A 14 26.57 -15.89 -14.02
N GLY A 15 25.27 -15.77 -14.29
CA GLY A 15 24.26 -15.30 -13.34
C GLY A 15 24.16 -13.79 -13.19
N ALA A 16 25.05 -12.99 -13.82
CA ALA A 16 24.98 -11.54 -13.76
C ALA A 16 23.78 -11.00 -14.54
N VAL A 17 23.15 -9.92 -14.05
CA VAL A 17 22.07 -9.27 -14.77
C VAL A 17 22.60 -8.58 -16.03
N SER A 18 21.85 -8.68 -17.13
CA SER A 18 22.17 -8.00 -18.39
C SER A 18 21.10 -6.99 -18.82
N GLY A 19 19.93 -7.01 -18.17
CA GLY A 19 18.85 -6.06 -18.42
C GLY A 19 17.49 -6.61 -18.00
N VAL A 20 16.44 -5.95 -18.47
CA VAL A 20 15.04 -6.35 -18.26
C VAL A 20 14.31 -6.45 -19.60
N GLU A 21 13.46 -7.47 -19.72
CA GLU A 21 12.47 -7.56 -20.77
C GLU A 21 11.23 -6.77 -20.32
N THR A 22 10.69 -5.95 -21.20
CA THR A 22 9.52 -5.12 -20.90
C THR A 22 8.49 -5.18 -22.02
N THR A 23 7.25 -4.76 -21.74
CA THR A 23 6.21 -4.58 -22.76
C THR A 23 6.56 -3.56 -23.84
N ARG A 24 7.62 -2.75 -23.65
CA ARG A 24 8.13 -1.77 -24.62
C ARG A 24 9.51 -2.15 -25.19
N GLY A 25 9.88 -3.42 -25.09
CA GLY A 25 11.16 -3.94 -25.59
C GLY A 25 12.22 -4.13 -24.51
N PHE A 26 13.37 -4.64 -24.92
CA PHE A 26 14.48 -4.94 -24.01
C PHE A 26 15.22 -3.67 -23.60
N ILE A 27 15.54 -3.55 -22.30
CA ILE A 27 16.38 -2.47 -21.77
C ILE A 27 17.62 -3.09 -21.11
N GLY A 28 18.77 -2.88 -21.75
CA GLY A 28 20.06 -3.37 -21.26
C GLY A 28 20.55 -2.61 -20.04
N ALA A 29 21.02 -3.32 -19.01
CA ALA A 29 21.55 -2.73 -17.79
C ALA A 29 22.58 -3.65 -17.11
N LYS A 30 23.67 -3.07 -16.60
CA LYS A 30 24.70 -3.80 -15.83
C LYS A 30 24.28 -4.09 -14.38
N LYS A 31 23.32 -3.33 -13.87
CA LYS A 31 22.75 -3.42 -12.52
C LYS A 31 21.26 -3.08 -12.61
N VAL A 32 20.43 -3.77 -11.82
CA VAL A 32 18.99 -3.54 -11.73
C VAL A 32 18.61 -3.46 -10.25
N GLY A 33 17.93 -2.39 -9.86
CA GLY A 33 17.31 -2.26 -8.54
C GLY A 33 15.81 -2.49 -8.65
N VAL A 34 15.24 -3.26 -7.71
CA VAL A 34 13.80 -3.58 -7.69
C VAL A 34 13.12 -2.80 -6.57
N VAL A 35 12.18 -1.93 -6.93
CA VAL A 35 11.42 -1.06 -6.01
C VAL A 35 9.92 -1.19 -6.32
N ALA A 36 9.43 -2.43 -6.36
CA ALA A 36 8.09 -2.76 -6.87
C ALA A 36 7.02 -2.94 -5.76
N ALA A 37 7.35 -2.63 -4.50
CA ALA A 37 6.47 -2.77 -3.33
C ALA A 37 5.80 -4.16 -3.28
N GLY A 38 4.46 -4.25 -3.29
CA GLY A 38 3.73 -5.52 -3.27
C GLY A 38 4.08 -6.49 -4.42
N HIS A 39 4.57 -5.98 -5.57
CA HIS A 39 4.99 -6.82 -6.70
C HIS A 39 6.46 -7.26 -6.63
N SER A 40 7.18 -6.97 -5.54
CA SER A 40 8.59 -7.32 -5.41
C SER A 40 8.84 -8.83 -5.51
N SER A 41 8.00 -9.66 -4.88
CA SER A 41 8.11 -11.13 -5.00
C SER A 41 7.88 -11.62 -6.43
N VAL A 42 6.95 -10.99 -7.17
CA VAL A 42 6.66 -11.31 -8.59
C VAL A 42 7.88 -10.99 -9.46
N ILE A 43 8.44 -9.78 -9.33
CA ILE A 43 9.60 -9.35 -10.10
C ILE A 43 10.84 -10.18 -9.77
N MET A 44 11.11 -10.44 -8.49
CA MET A 44 12.29 -11.23 -8.10
C MET A 44 12.19 -12.69 -8.53
N ASN A 45 10.97 -13.24 -8.62
CA ASN A 45 10.74 -14.56 -9.19
C ASN A 45 11.17 -14.64 -10.67
N MET A 46 11.07 -13.55 -11.44
CA MET A 46 11.59 -13.49 -12.82
C MET A 46 13.12 -13.64 -12.89
N ALA A 47 13.83 -13.33 -11.80
CA ALA A 47 15.26 -13.58 -11.66
C ALA A 47 15.59 -14.94 -11.00
N GLY A 48 14.56 -15.75 -10.67
CA GLY A 48 14.71 -17.00 -9.93
C GLY A 48 15.09 -16.81 -8.47
N VAL A 49 14.78 -15.65 -7.88
CA VAL A 49 15.11 -15.33 -6.48
C VAL A 49 13.82 -15.34 -5.66
N ARG A 50 13.75 -16.25 -4.68
CA ARG A 50 12.63 -16.31 -3.74
C ARG A 50 12.75 -15.19 -2.70
N MET A 51 11.70 -14.40 -2.56
CA MET A 51 11.58 -13.36 -1.54
C MET A 51 10.74 -13.88 -0.36
N PRO A 52 11.14 -13.65 0.91
CA PRO A 52 10.34 -13.97 2.09
C PRO A 52 9.33 -12.85 2.37
N LEU A 53 8.52 -12.49 1.36
CA LEU A 53 7.55 -11.40 1.43
C LEU A 53 6.19 -11.87 0.93
N GLU A 54 5.14 -11.43 1.61
CA GLU A 54 3.75 -11.65 1.27
C GLU A 54 3.04 -10.30 1.08
N SER A 55 2.02 -10.26 0.22
CA SER A 55 1.24 -9.05 -0.06
C SER A 55 -0.15 -9.17 0.53
N TYR A 56 -0.47 -8.27 1.45
CA TYR A 56 -1.75 -8.20 2.14
C TYR A 56 -2.50 -6.93 1.74
N PRO A 57 -3.84 -6.96 1.61
CA PRO A 57 -4.63 -5.75 1.49
C PRO A 57 -4.49 -4.87 2.74
N LEU A 58 -4.38 -3.56 2.51
CA LEU A 58 -4.47 -2.53 3.54
C LEU A 58 -5.50 -1.51 3.08
N GLN A 59 -6.45 -1.20 3.96
CA GLN A 59 -7.54 -0.29 3.66
C GLN A 59 -7.36 1.04 4.40
N ALA A 60 -7.80 2.13 3.76
CA ALA A 60 -7.82 3.47 4.34
C ALA A 60 -9.09 4.21 3.87
N LEU A 61 -9.49 5.20 4.65
CA LEU A 61 -10.69 6.01 4.47
C LEU A 61 -10.30 7.48 4.37
N VAL A 62 -11.09 8.27 3.66
CA VAL A 62 -11.06 9.73 3.79
C VAL A 62 -12.45 10.27 4.09
N SER A 63 -12.53 11.30 4.94
CA SER A 63 -13.78 12.00 5.18
C SER A 63 -14.04 13.09 4.14
N GLU A 64 -15.22 13.71 4.19
CA GLU A 64 -15.39 15.06 3.66
C GLU A 64 -14.43 16.07 4.32
N PRO A 65 -14.00 17.14 3.62
CA PRO A 65 -13.07 18.11 4.18
C PRO A 65 -13.74 19.01 5.22
N VAL A 66 -13.04 19.26 6.32
CA VAL A 66 -13.48 20.16 7.40
C VAL A 66 -12.37 21.15 7.78
N LYS A 67 -12.73 22.17 8.57
CA LYS A 67 -11.74 23.09 9.14
C LYS A 67 -10.73 22.32 10.00
N PRO A 68 -9.49 22.84 10.16
CA PRO A 68 -8.47 22.19 10.97
C PRO A 68 -8.95 21.89 12.40
N VAL A 69 -8.87 20.63 12.78
CA VAL A 69 -9.33 20.08 14.08
C VAL A 69 -8.43 18.96 14.61
N VAL A 70 -7.63 18.31 13.75
CA VAL A 70 -6.62 17.32 14.14
C VAL A 70 -5.22 17.90 13.88
N PRO A 71 -4.51 18.42 14.90
CA PRO A 71 -3.25 19.16 14.69
C PRO A 71 -2.01 18.26 14.54
N CYS A 72 -2.14 16.95 14.77
CA CYS A 72 -1.03 16.00 14.70
C CYS A 72 -1.51 14.63 14.23
N VAL A 73 -0.56 13.77 13.87
CA VAL A 73 -0.85 12.36 13.59
C VAL A 73 -1.07 11.63 14.91
N VAL A 74 -2.21 10.93 15.03
CA VAL A 74 -2.51 10.08 16.19
C VAL A 74 -2.56 8.63 15.76
N MET A 75 -1.94 7.74 16.55
CA MET A 75 -1.93 6.31 16.32
C MET A 75 -2.13 5.58 17.65
N SER A 76 -2.96 4.54 17.67
CA SER A 76 -3.14 3.68 18.84
C SER A 76 -3.17 2.22 18.46
N ASN A 77 -2.24 1.43 19.00
CA ASN A 77 -2.25 -0.02 18.82
C ASN A 77 -3.34 -0.70 19.65
N THR A 78 -3.74 -0.13 20.78
CA THR A 78 -4.71 -0.73 21.72
C THR A 78 -6.11 -0.76 21.13
N VAL A 79 -6.55 0.34 20.51
CA VAL A 79 -7.85 0.41 19.82
C VAL A 79 -7.71 0.25 18.30
N HIS A 80 -6.48 0.12 17.82
CA HIS A 80 -6.12 -0.25 16.46
C HIS A 80 -6.62 0.71 15.37
N ALA A 81 -6.24 1.99 15.48
CA ALA A 81 -6.55 3.00 14.48
C ALA A 81 -5.47 4.10 14.40
N TYR A 82 -5.37 4.74 13.25
CA TYR A 82 -4.63 5.98 13.06
C TYR A 82 -5.48 7.03 12.34
N ILE A 83 -5.25 8.30 12.66
CA ILE A 83 -5.91 9.44 12.04
C ILE A 83 -4.94 10.61 11.90
N SER A 84 -5.04 11.32 10.79
CA SER A 84 -4.48 12.65 10.58
C SER A 84 -5.46 13.49 9.78
N GLN A 85 -5.22 14.80 9.68
CA GLN A 85 -5.97 15.67 8.78
C GLN A 85 -5.05 16.15 7.66
N SER A 86 -5.51 16.01 6.42
CA SER A 86 -4.79 16.47 5.24
C SER A 86 -4.78 18.02 5.19
N ASP A 87 -3.88 18.59 4.40
CA ASP A 87 -3.87 20.04 4.14
C ASP A 87 -5.12 20.52 3.37
N LYS A 88 -5.83 19.61 2.69
CA LYS A 88 -7.10 19.89 2.03
C LYS A 88 -8.29 19.84 2.99
N GLY A 89 -8.09 19.27 4.19
CA GLY A 89 -9.05 19.29 5.30
C GLY A 89 -9.74 17.96 5.57
N GLU A 90 -9.59 16.93 4.73
CA GLU A 90 -10.16 15.59 4.98
C GLU A 90 -9.43 14.90 6.14
N LEU A 91 -10.16 14.11 6.91
CA LEU A 91 -9.58 13.16 7.85
C LEU A 91 -9.08 11.95 7.07
N VAL A 92 -7.81 11.61 7.20
CA VAL A 92 -7.19 10.41 6.62
C VAL A 92 -7.08 9.37 7.73
N ILE A 93 -7.79 8.25 7.55
CA ILE A 93 -7.99 7.24 8.60
C ILE A 93 -7.58 5.87 8.07
N GLY A 94 -7.00 5.04 8.94
CA GLY A 94 -6.87 3.62 8.66
C GLY A 94 -6.55 2.81 9.91
N ALA A 95 -6.35 1.51 9.71
CA ALA A 95 -6.08 0.54 10.76
C ALA A 95 -5.15 -0.57 10.24
N GLY A 96 -5.38 -1.81 10.67
CA GLY A 96 -4.61 -2.96 10.26
C GLY A 96 -4.94 -3.48 8.87
N THR A 97 -4.13 -4.44 8.46
CA THR A 97 -4.29 -5.17 7.21
C THR A 97 -5.39 -6.22 7.31
N ASP A 98 -5.97 -6.57 6.17
CA ASP A 98 -6.71 -7.81 6.02
C ASP A 98 -5.78 -9.01 6.28
N GLN A 99 -6.33 -10.11 6.81
CA GLN A 99 -5.56 -11.28 7.26
C GLN A 99 -5.47 -12.38 6.19
N TYR A 100 -5.35 -12.00 4.92
CA TYR A 100 -5.16 -12.93 3.80
C TYR A 100 -4.29 -12.31 2.71
N VAL A 101 -3.52 -13.15 2.01
CA VAL A 101 -2.67 -12.72 0.89
C VAL A 101 -3.56 -12.39 -0.32
N SER A 102 -3.41 -11.19 -0.87
CA SER A 102 -4.16 -10.76 -2.05
C SER A 102 -3.56 -9.53 -2.72
N TYR A 103 -3.79 -9.43 -4.03
CA TYR A 103 -3.47 -8.27 -4.88
C TYR A 103 -4.71 -7.48 -5.29
N SER A 104 -5.88 -7.78 -4.71
CA SER A 104 -7.19 -7.25 -5.11
C SER A 104 -7.38 -5.75 -4.92
N GLN A 105 -6.53 -5.08 -4.13
CA GLN A 105 -6.68 -3.67 -3.74
C GLN A 105 -8.05 -3.37 -3.09
N THR A 106 -8.67 -4.38 -2.49
CA THR A 106 -9.92 -4.30 -1.75
C THR A 106 -9.86 -5.30 -0.59
N GLY A 107 -10.62 -5.03 0.46
CA GLY A 107 -10.66 -5.85 1.66
C GLY A 107 -12.08 -6.02 2.21
N GLY A 108 -12.17 -6.67 3.36
CA GLY A 108 -13.43 -6.90 4.03
C GLY A 108 -14.00 -5.63 4.66
N LEU A 109 -15.30 -5.39 4.47
CA LEU A 109 -16.01 -4.22 5.03
C LEU A 109 -15.94 -4.16 6.58
N HIS A 110 -15.81 -5.31 7.24
CA HIS A 110 -15.70 -5.39 8.70
C HIS A 110 -14.46 -4.68 9.25
N ILE A 111 -13.35 -4.63 8.49
CA ILE A 111 -12.14 -3.89 8.89
C ILE A 111 -12.44 -2.39 8.96
N LEU A 112 -13.17 -1.87 7.98
CA LEU A 112 -13.57 -0.46 7.97
C LEU A 112 -14.53 -0.13 9.12
N GLN A 113 -15.48 -1.03 9.41
CA GLN A 113 -16.40 -0.87 10.54
C GLN A 113 -15.65 -0.78 11.88
N HIS A 114 -14.77 -1.76 12.15
CA HIS A 114 -13.95 -1.73 13.37
C HIS A 114 -13.06 -0.47 13.47
N THR A 115 -12.53 -0.02 12.33
CA THR A 115 -11.73 1.22 12.27
C THR A 115 -12.57 2.44 12.68
N LEU A 116 -13.78 2.57 12.12
CA LEU A 116 -14.68 3.69 12.40
C LEU A 116 -15.21 3.66 13.83
N ASP A 117 -15.49 2.47 14.39
CA ASP A 117 -15.88 2.32 15.78
C ASP A 117 -14.76 2.84 16.71
N ALA A 118 -13.51 2.45 16.46
CA ALA A 118 -12.36 2.93 17.23
C ALA A 118 -12.17 4.46 17.11
N ILE A 119 -12.32 5.03 15.92
CA ILE A 119 -12.24 6.49 15.72
C ILE A 119 -13.35 7.22 16.44
N CYS A 120 -14.59 6.73 16.39
CA CYS A 120 -15.72 7.36 17.07
C CYS A 120 -15.58 7.30 18.60
N GLU A 121 -14.99 6.22 19.13
CA GLU A 121 -14.69 6.09 20.56
C GLU A 121 -13.59 7.07 21.00
N MET A 122 -12.50 7.17 20.24
CA MET A 122 -11.39 8.09 20.55
C MET A 122 -11.74 9.57 20.31
N PHE A 123 -12.55 9.83 19.28
CA PHE A 123 -12.90 11.17 18.82
C PHE A 123 -14.41 11.28 18.56
N PRO A 124 -15.24 11.38 19.63
CA PRO A 124 -16.70 11.47 19.48
C PRO A 124 -17.19 12.64 18.62
N ILE A 125 -16.36 13.68 18.48
CA ILE A 125 -16.60 14.82 17.58
C ILE A 125 -16.76 14.42 16.10
N PHE A 126 -16.24 13.27 15.68
CA PHE A 126 -16.28 12.81 14.29
C PHE A 126 -17.43 11.84 13.95
N THR A 127 -18.32 11.54 14.90
CA THR A 127 -19.44 10.59 14.72
C THR A 127 -20.41 10.90 13.58
N ARG A 128 -20.45 12.14 13.09
CA ARG A 128 -21.31 12.57 11.97
C ARG A 128 -20.55 12.85 10.68
N MET A 129 -19.24 12.57 10.63
CA MET A 129 -18.44 12.78 9.42
C MET A 129 -18.78 11.75 8.36
N LYS A 130 -19.00 12.22 7.14
CA LYS A 130 -19.20 11.34 5.99
C LYS A 130 -17.86 10.82 5.48
N MET A 131 -17.76 9.50 5.29
CA MET A 131 -16.65 8.87 4.55
C MET A 131 -16.94 8.89 3.04
N LEU A 132 -15.91 9.10 2.23
CA LEU A 132 -15.96 9.18 0.76
C LEU A 132 -15.46 7.90 0.08
#